data_AF-A0A1F7L1Y7-F1
#
_entry.id   AF-A0A1F7L1Y7-F1
#
_cell.length_a   1.000
_cell.length_b   1.000
_cell.length_c   1.000
_cell.angle_alpha   90.00
_cell.angle_beta   90.00
_cell.angle_gamma   90.00
#
_symmetry.space_group_name_H-M   'P 1'
#
loop_
_entity.id
_entity.type
_entity.pdbx_description
1 polymer ?
#
loop_
_entity_poly.entity_id
_entity_poly.type
_entity_poly.pdbx_seq_one_letter_code
_entity_poly.pdbx_strand_id
1 'polypeptide(L)'
;MDRSNKKEAAVTLLEIMMIVAIITLLVVAVISLLDPVEQIARSRDTKRKQDLNVLQKKFEEWYNDKGCYPRLSEVAYTSSISGLAGKICSTKDDSPNLTYFTDNIICDPQSPFYEYLYVTTGASTCPTAYVVYSRLAATYVRENDVYDCGPHGCGIAPSYGYDYLVSSPNAVISVSDDFYCFDRSSRCTSCGTYESCVNAMYDQVCITIYASKYLCCQAEPGAGYCP
;
A
#
# COMPACT_ATOMS: atom_id res chain seq x y z
N MET A 1 -17.66 67.03 29.61
CA MET A 1 -17.75 65.60 29.24
C MET A 1 -17.51 65.52 27.74
N ASP A 2 -16.27 65.26 27.36
CA ASP A 2 -15.83 65.21 25.96
C ASP A 2 -16.18 63.83 25.37
N ARG A 3 -17.09 63.79 24.38
CA ARG A 3 -17.46 62.56 23.68
C ARG A 3 -16.45 62.34 22.56
N SER A 4 -15.42 61.55 22.84
CA SER A 4 -14.52 61.01 21.82
C SER A 4 -15.30 60.15 20.82
N ASN A 5 -15.61 60.71 19.65
CA ASN A 5 -16.18 60.00 18.51
C ASN A 5 -15.15 58.96 18.00
N LYS A 6 -15.35 57.69 18.33
CA LYS A 6 -14.63 56.59 17.67
C LYS A 6 -15.14 56.49 16.24
N LYS A 7 -14.29 56.81 15.25
CA LYS A 7 -14.58 56.54 13.84
C LYS A 7 -14.48 55.02 13.66
N GLU A 8 -15.60 54.36 13.43
CA GLU A 8 -15.59 52.98 12.95
C GLU A 8 -15.13 52.98 11.48
N ALA A 9 -14.03 52.27 11.20
CA ALA A 9 -13.54 52.11 9.85
C ALA A 9 -14.46 51.12 9.11
N ALA A 10 -15.27 51.63 8.18
CA ALA A 10 -16.09 50.81 7.32
C ALA A 10 -15.23 50.23 6.18
N VAL A 11 -15.18 48.90 6.09
CA VAL A 11 -14.47 48.20 5.01
C VAL A 11 -15.23 48.42 3.70
N THR A 12 -14.49 48.69 2.61
CA THR A 12 -15.11 48.87 1.29
C THR A 12 -15.39 47.53 0.61
N LEU A 13 -16.44 47.47 -0.22
CA LEU A 13 -16.76 46.28 -1.01
C LEU A 13 -15.59 45.85 -1.92
N LEU A 14 -14.85 46.83 -2.45
CA LEU A 14 -13.68 46.57 -3.31
C LEU A 14 -12.54 45.91 -2.54
N GLU A 15 -12.32 46.31 -1.29
CA GLU A 15 -11.27 45.77 -0.43
C GLU A 15 -11.55 44.31 -0.07
N ILE A 16 -12.80 43.98 0.29
CA ILE A 16 -13.20 42.57 0.49
C ILE A 16 -13.06 41.77 -0.81
N MET A 17 -13.43 42.33 -1.96
CA MET A 17 -13.36 41.63 -3.25
C MET A 17 -11.91 41.27 -3.64
N MET A 18 -10.98 42.21 -3.49
CA MET A 18 -9.56 41.96 -3.79
C MET A 18 -8.97 40.94 -2.79
N ILE A 19 -9.30 41.05 -1.50
CA ILE A 19 -8.81 40.11 -0.49
C ILE A 19 -9.28 38.68 -0.80
N VAL A 20 -10.56 38.49 -1.10
CA VAL A 20 -11.09 37.16 -1.46
C VAL A 20 -10.42 36.64 -2.73
N ALA A 21 -10.18 37.49 -3.74
CA ALA A 21 -9.49 37.09 -4.97
C ALA A 21 -8.03 36.66 -4.73
N ILE A 22 -7.31 37.34 -3.82
CA ILE A 22 -5.93 36.96 -3.47
C ILE A 22 -5.94 35.66 -2.65
N ILE A 23 -6.86 35.51 -1.70
CA ILE A 23 -6.96 34.29 -0.88
C ILE A 23 -7.26 33.07 -1.76
N THR A 24 -8.20 33.17 -2.71
CA THR A 24 -8.52 32.04 -3.59
C THR A 24 -7.32 31.64 -4.46
N LEU A 25 -6.59 32.62 -5.00
CA LEU A 25 -5.38 32.36 -5.77
C LEU A 25 -4.29 31.66 -4.94
N LEU A 26 -4.07 32.13 -3.71
CA LEU A 26 -3.08 31.52 -2.81
C LEU A 26 -3.47 30.09 -2.42
N VAL A 27 -4.75 29.84 -2.12
CA VAL A 27 -5.24 28.50 -1.77
C VAL A 27 -5.02 27.53 -2.92
N VAL A 28 -5.35 27.93 -4.16
CA VAL A 28 -5.12 27.08 -5.35
C VAL A 28 -3.63 26.79 -5.53
N ALA A 29 -2.77 27.81 -5.41
CA ALA A 29 -1.33 27.64 -5.53
C ALA A 29 -0.76 26.66 -4.49
N VAL A 30 -1.19 26.77 -3.23
CA VAL A 30 -0.74 25.88 -2.15
C VAL A 30 -1.15 24.43 -2.40
N ILE A 31 -2.40 24.18 -2.82
CA ILE A 31 -2.89 22.83 -3.11
C ILE A 31 -2.10 22.21 -4.27
N SER A 32 -1.83 22.98 -5.32
CA SER A 32 -1.06 22.51 -6.47
C SER A 32 0.39 22.18 -6.14
N LEU A 33 1.02 22.88 -5.19
CA LEU A 33 2.41 22.66 -4.82
C LEU A 33 2.60 21.48 -3.84
N LEU A 34 1.65 21.28 -2.94
CA LEU A 34 1.81 20.33 -1.84
C LEU A 34 1.35 18.92 -2.18
N ASP A 35 0.46 18.75 -3.16
CA ASP A 35 -0.23 17.47 -3.44
C ASP A 35 -0.69 16.78 -2.14
N PRO A 36 -1.74 17.29 -1.49
CA PRO A 36 -2.19 16.77 -0.20
C PRO A 36 -2.58 15.29 -0.25
N VAL A 37 -2.96 14.77 -1.42
CA VAL A 37 -3.32 13.36 -1.62
C VAL A 37 -2.07 12.49 -1.45
N GLU A 38 -0.99 12.82 -2.14
CA GLU A 38 0.28 12.12 -2.04
C GLU A 38 0.88 12.23 -0.62
N GLN A 39 0.74 13.38 0.05
CA GLN A 39 1.19 13.51 1.45
C GLN A 39 0.45 12.59 2.42
N ILE A 40 -0.88 12.49 2.28
CA ILE A 40 -1.69 11.56 3.09
C ILE A 40 -1.28 10.11 2.78
N ALA A 41 -1.05 9.78 1.51
CA ALA A 41 -0.60 8.46 1.10
C ALA A 41 0.75 8.09 1.75
N ARG A 42 1.74 8.99 1.71
CA ARG A 42 3.04 8.82 2.37
C ARG A 42 2.93 8.66 3.89
N SER A 43 2.01 9.38 4.53
CA SER A 43 1.74 9.21 5.96
C SER A 43 1.22 7.81 6.28
N ARG A 44 0.30 7.28 5.46
CA ARG A 44 -0.22 5.91 5.63
C ARG A 44 0.87 4.88 5.39
N ASP A 45 1.70 5.07 4.36
CA ASP A 45 2.81 4.18 4.05
C ASP A 45 3.87 4.17 5.15
N THR A 46 4.10 5.30 5.81
CA THR A 46 4.96 5.38 7.00
C THR A 46 4.42 4.49 8.12
N LYS A 47 3.10 4.54 8.39
CA LYS A 47 2.46 3.66 9.36
C LYS A 47 2.57 2.18 8.96
N ARG A 48 2.32 1.84 7.68
CA ARG A 48 2.46 0.47 7.17
C ARG A 48 3.87 -0.09 7.37
N LYS A 49 4.89 0.69 7.00
CA LYS A 49 6.30 0.33 7.18
C LYS A 49 6.65 0.17 8.66
N GLN A 50 6.17 1.06 9.52
CA GLN A 50 6.36 0.95 10.98
C GLN A 50 5.74 -0.34 11.54
N ASP A 51 4.51 -0.66 11.14
CA ASP A 51 3.80 -1.85 11.60
C ASP A 51 4.51 -3.14 11.18
N LEU A 52 4.91 -3.22 9.92
CA LEU A 52 5.68 -4.35 9.40
C LEU A 52 7.04 -4.49 10.12
N ASN A 53 7.74 -3.38 10.39
CA ASN A 53 8.99 -3.42 11.14
C ASN A 53 8.82 -3.89 12.60
N VAL A 54 7.70 -3.54 13.24
CA VAL A 54 7.36 -4.05 14.58
C VAL A 54 7.12 -5.56 14.51
N LEU A 55 6.30 -6.02 13.55
CA LEU A 55 6.04 -7.44 13.35
C LEU A 55 7.34 -8.21 13.08
N GLN A 56 8.23 -7.69 12.24
CA GLN A 56 9.50 -8.34 11.93
C GLN A 56 10.31 -8.60 13.20
N LYS A 57 10.57 -7.57 14.00
CA LYS A 57 11.31 -7.74 15.27
C LYS A 57 10.67 -8.77 16.18
N LYS A 58 9.34 -8.75 16.27
CA LYS A 58 8.57 -9.64 17.14
C LYS A 58 8.55 -11.08 16.67
N PHE A 59 8.57 -11.31 15.37
CA PHE A 59 8.67 -12.65 14.80
C PHE A 59 10.08 -13.23 14.95
N GLU A 60 11.12 -12.40 14.86
CA GLU A 60 12.50 -12.82 15.18
C GLU A 60 12.67 -13.14 16.68
N GLU A 61 12.12 -12.31 17.58
CA GLU A 61 12.05 -12.62 19.02
C GLU A 61 11.35 -13.96 19.27
N TRP A 62 10.20 -14.18 18.63
CA TRP A 62 9.46 -15.44 18.72
C TRP A 62 10.28 -16.64 18.24
N TYR A 63 10.98 -16.50 17.10
CA TYR A 63 11.83 -17.57 16.58
C TYR A 63 12.95 -17.93 17.56
N ASN A 64 13.58 -16.93 18.19
CA ASN A 64 14.63 -17.16 19.19
C ASN A 64 14.11 -17.95 20.41
N ASP A 65 12.85 -17.76 20.80
CA ASP A 65 12.24 -18.46 21.94
C ASP A 65 11.68 -19.84 21.60
N LYS A 66 11.11 -20.01 20.39
CA LYS A 66 10.35 -21.21 20.00
C LYS A 66 11.07 -22.11 18.99
N GLY A 67 12.11 -21.61 18.34
CA GLY A 67 12.82 -22.30 17.25
C GLY A 67 12.03 -22.35 15.93
N CYS A 68 10.91 -21.62 15.82
CA CYS A 68 10.07 -21.56 14.63
C CYS A 68 9.33 -20.22 14.57
N TYR A 69 8.90 -19.79 13.38
CA TYR A 69 8.09 -18.58 13.24
C TYR A 69 6.62 -18.84 13.57
N PRO A 70 5.83 -17.81 13.91
CA PRO A 70 4.42 -17.98 14.24
C PRO A 70 3.63 -18.66 13.12
N ARG A 71 2.74 -19.57 13.51
CA ARG A 71 1.77 -20.20 12.61
C ARG A 71 0.71 -19.19 12.22
N LEU A 72 0.01 -19.43 11.11
CA LEU A 72 -1.10 -18.58 10.70
C LEU A 72 -2.17 -18.43 11.78
N SER A 73 -2.50 -19.51 12.48
CA SER A 73 -3.48 -19.48 13.57
C SER A 73 -3.06 -18.63 14.76
N GLU A 74 -1.80 -18.21 14.85
CA GLU A 74 -1.25 -17.41 15.95
C GLU A 74 -1.18 -15.91 15.61
N VAL A 75 -1.27 -15.53 14.33
CA VAL A 75 -1.15 -14.12 13.90
C VAL A 75 -2.22 -13.63 12.92
N ALA A 76 -2.81 -14.53 12.13
CA ALA A 76 -3.75 -14.18 11.08
C ALA A 76 -5.19 -14.53 11.48
N TYR A 77 -6.12 -13.65 11.12
CA TYR A 77 -7.56 -13.87 11.35
C TYR A 77 -8.26 -14.54 10.16
N THR A 78 -7.54 -14.72 9.04
CA THR A 78 -7.99 -15.52 7.89
C THR A 78 -6.90 -16.49 7.47
N SER A 79 -7.28 -17.57 6.79
CA SER A 79 -6.35 -18.49 6.11
C SER A 79 -6.76 -18.69 4.65
N SER A 80 -5.80 -18.65 3.73
CA SER A 80 -5.99 -18.94 2.31
C SER A 80 -5.98 -20.45 2.02
N ILE A 81 -6.26 -20.79 0.76
CA ILE A 81 -6.61 -22.13 0.23
C ILE A 81 -5.56 -23.23 0.51
N SER A 82 -4.34 -22.89 0.93
CA SER A 82 -3.30 -23.86 1.30
C SER A 82 -2.87 -23.81 2.77
N GLY A 83 -3.48 -22.95 3.60
CA GLY A 83 -3.05 -22.75 4.99
C GLY A 83 -1.60 -22.26 5.10
N LEU A 84 -1.12 -21.53 4.08
CA LEU A 84 0.22 -20.92 4.04
C LEU A 84 0.20 -19.40 4.00
N ALA A 85 -0.97 -18.79 3.81
CA ALA A 85 -1.11 -17.34 3.89
C ALA A 85 -2.39 -16.93 4.62
N GLY A 86 -2.38 -15.74 5.19
CA GLY A 86 -3.47 -15.22 6.00
C GLY A 86 -3.34 -13.73 6.22
N LYS A 87 -4.46 -13.08 6.49
CA LYS A 87 -4.48 -11.64 6.72
C LYS A 87 -4.28 -11.29 8.18
N ILE A 88 -3.51 -10.24 8.44
CA ILE A 88 -3.25 -9.71 9.79
C ILE A 88 -3.98 -8.38 9.96
N CYS A 89 -4.78 -8.26 11.03
CA CYS A 89 -5.29 -6.99 11.54
C CYS A 89 -5.80 -7.17 12.97
N SER A 90 -5.17 -6.53 13.96
CA SER A 90 -5.44 -6.75 15.40
C SER A 90 -6.85 -6.37 15.88
N THR A 91 -7.65 -5.68 15.07
CA THR A 91 -9.03 -5.27 15.42
C THR A 91 -10.11 -6.19 14.87
N LYS A 92 -9.75 -7.27 14.17
CA LYS A 92 -10.73 -8.26 13.67
C LYS A 92 -11.06 -9.27 14.75
N ASP A 93 -12.35 -9.62 14.88
CA ASP A 93 -12.88 -10.48 15.94
C ASP A 93 -12.21 -11.88 16.00
N ASP A 94 -11.85 -12.43 14.84
CA ASP A 94 -11.17 -13.74 14.73
C ASP A 94 -9.64 -13.64 14.80
N SER A 95 -9.09 -12.46 15.10
CA SER A 95 -7.64 -12.32 15.22
C SER A 95 -7.15 -13.03 16.47
N PRO A 96 -6.16 -13.94 16.34
CA PRO A 96 -5.43 -14.38 17.51
C PRO A 96 -4.86 -13.13 18.17
N ASN A 97 -5.12 -12.98 19.47
CA ASN A 97 -4.85 -11.75 20.18
C ASN A 97 -3.36 -11.37 20.05
N LEU A 98 -3.07 -10.46 19.12
CA LEU A 98 -1.72 -10.03 18.75
C LEU A 98 -0.99 -9.31 19.91
N THR A 99 -1.64 -9.16 21.07
CA THR A 99 -1.06 -8.65 22.32
C THR A 99 0.20 -9.38 22.75
N TYR A 100 0.43 -10.64 22.31
CA TYR A 100 1.73 -11.28 22.55
C TYR A 100 2.87 -10.51 21.86
N PHE A 101 2.62 -10.00 20.66
CA PHE A 101 3.61 -9.34 19.84
C PHE A 101 3.63 -7.82 20.09
N THR A 102 2.48 -7.19 20.32
CA THR A 102 2.42 -5.73 20.48
C THR A 102 1.12 -5.25 21.10
N ASP A 103 1.22 -4.23 21.96
CA ASP A 103 0.08 -3.47 22.50
C ASP A 103 -0.47 -2.45 21.50
N ASN A 104 0.31 -2.07 20.48
CA ASN A 104 -0.15 -1.18 19.42
C ASN A 104 -1.08 -1.89 18.44
N ILE A 105 -2.05 -1.14 17.90
CA ILE A 105 -2.91 -1.60 16.81
C ILE A 105 -2.06 -1.82 15.55
N ILE A 106 -2.11 -3.06 15.04
CA ILE A 106 -1.49 -3.47 13.77
C ILE A 106 -2.60 -3.80 12.80
N CYS A 107 -2.96 -2.83 11.97
CA CYS A 107 -3.89 -2.97 10.86
C CYS A 107 -3.48 -1.97 9.79
N ASP A 108 -3.75 -2.30 8.53
CA ASP A 108 -3.64 -1.29 7.48
C ASP A 108 -4.51 -0.07 7.83
N PRO A 109 -4.01 1.17 7.65
CA PRO A 109 -4.79 2.39 7.90
C PRO A 109 -6.10 2.48 7.12
N GLN A 110 -6.27 1.67 6.08
CA GLN A 110 -7.45 1.60 5.23
C GLN A 110 -8.19 0.25 5.33
N SER A 111 -7.98 -0.51 6.40
CA SER A 111 -8.82 -1.69 6.71
C SER A 111 -10.31 -1.30 6.77
N PRO A 112 -11.24 -2.09 6.20
CA PRO A 112 -11.07 -3.45 5.67
C PRO A 112 -10.70 -3.55 4.19
N PHE A 113 -10.46 -2.43 3.49
CA PHE A 113 -10.22 -2.45 2.03
C PHE A 113 -8.83 -2.96 1.68
N TYR A 114 -7.85 -2.64 2.53
CA TYR A 114 -6.48 -3.15 2.43
C TYR A 114 -6.10 -3.79 3.76
N GLU A 115 -5.32 -4.86 3.69
CA GLU A 115 -4.95 -5.66 4.85
C GLU A 115 -3.54 -6.23 4.61
N TYR A 116 -2.79 -6.44 5.70
CA TYR A 116 -1.47 -7.05 5.61
C TYR A 116 -1.61 -8.54 5.34
N LEU A 117 -0.75 -9.08 4.49
CA LEU A 117 -0.74 -10.49 4.15
C LEU A 117 0.48 -11.15 4.76
N TYR A 118 0.26 -12.09 5.68
CA TYR A 118 1.29 -12.95 6.23
C TYR A 118 1.35 -14.25 5.46
N VAL A 119 2.56 -14.66 5.08
CA VAL A 119 2.83 -15.88 4.34
C VAL A 119 3.93 -16.64 5.05
N THR A 120 3.75 -17.94 5.23
CA THR A 120 4.73 -18.84 5.84
C THR A 120 5.18 -19.91 4.87
N THR A 121 6.41 -20.35 5.01
CA THR A 121 6.94 -21.53 4.31
C THR A 121 7.50 -22.55 5.31
N GLY A 122 7.65 -23.79 4.88
CA GLY A 122 8.00 -24.92 5.74
C GLY A 122 6.78 -25.65 6.28
N ALA A 123 6.97 -26.41 7.36
CA ALA A 123 5.88 -27.17 7.97
C ALA A 123 4.87 -26.22 8.64
N SER A 124 3.57 -26.44 8.45
CA SER A 124 2.52 -25.59 9.05
C SER A 124 2.54 -25.57 10.59
N THR A 125 3.11 -26.61 11.21
CA THR A 125 3.32 -26.71 12.66
C THR A 125 4.60 -26.04 13.15
N CYS A 126 5.56 -25.80 12.26
CA CYS A 126 6.87 -25.25 12.57
C CYS A 126 7.38 -24.47 11.36
N PRO A 127 6.80 -23.29 11.06
CA PRO A 127 7.24 -22.47 9.94
C PRO A 127 8.72 -22.11 10.05
N THR A 128 9.45 -22.29 8.95
CA THR A 128 10.89 -22.03 8.90
C THR A 128 11.23 -20.65 8.35
N ALA A 129 10.30 -20.02 7.63
CA ALA A 129 10.44 -18.66 7.13
C ALA A 129 9.07 -18.00 6.96
N TYR A 130 9.05 -16.67 6.96
CA TYR A 130 7.85 -15.89 6.75
C TYR A 130 8.09 -14.65 5.88
N VAL A 131 7.00 -14.12 5.31
CA VAL A 131 6.94 -12.81 4.66
C VAL A 131 5.65 -12.11 5.07
N VAL A 132 5.72 -10.83 5.43
CA VAL A 132 4.55 -9.96 5.62
C VAL A 132 4.55 -8.93 4.50
N TYR A 133 3.49 -8.90 3.71
CA TYR A 133 3.29 -7.96 2.62
C TYR A 133 2.33 -6.83 3.00
N SER A 134 2.56 -5.66 2.40
CA SER A 134 1.68 -4.50 2.46
C SER A 134 1.63 -3.79 1.11
N ARG A 135 0.50 -3.14 0.83
CA ARG A 135 0.28 -2.33 -0.37
C ARG A 135 0.55 -0.87 -0.03
N LEU A 136 1.44 -0.24 -0.78
CA LEU A 136 1.73 1.18 -0.61
C LEU A 136 0.70 2.02 -1.38
N ALA A 137 0.35 3.18 -0.83
CA ALA A 137 -0.60 4.10 -1.45
C ALA A 137 0.08 5.23 -2.20
N ALA A 138 1.31 5.59 -1.82
CA ALA A 138 2.07 6.62 -2.51
C ALA A 138 2.47 6.14 -3.90
N THR A 139 2.75 7.11 -4.78
CA THR A 139 3.22 6.82 -6.13
C THR A 139 4.49 5.96 -6.07
N TYR A 140 4.53 4.90 -6.90
CA TYR A 140 5.68 4.00 -7.00
C TYR A 140 6.94 4.77 -7.45
N VAL A 141 8.06 4.48 -6.79
CA VAL A 141 9.38 5.05 -7.07
C VAL A 141 10.41 3.92 -7.00
N ARG A 142 11.11 3.68 -8.11
CA ARG A 142 12.04 2.54 -8.25
C ARG A 142 13.17 2.59 -7.21
N GLU A 143 13.66 3.77 -6.87
CA GLU A 143 14.75 3.96 -5.90
C GLU A 143 14.41 3.45 -4.49
N ASN A 144 13.11 3.29 -4.19
CA ASN A 144 12.63 2.79 -2.90
C ASN A 144 12.23 1.31 -2.94
N ASP A 145 12.35 0.65 -4.10
CA ASP A 145 11.98 -0.74 -4.30
C ASP A 145 13.18 -1.67 -4.10
N VAL A 146 13.46 -1.96 -2.83
CA VAL A 146 14.60 -2.79 -2.42
C VAL A 146 14.50 -4.24 -2.93
N TYR A 147 13.28 -4.71 -3.20
CA TYR A 147 13.01 -6.10 -3.58
C TYR A 147 12.71 -6.26 -5.08
N ASP A 148 12.81 -5.18 -5.85
CA ASP A 148 12.49 -5.12 -7.28
C ASP A 148 11.07 -5.65 -7.58
N CYS A 149 10.14 -5.39 -6.66
CA CYS A 149 8.74 -5.79 -6.78
C CYS A 149 8.05 -5.17 -8.00
N GLY A 150 8.51 -4.01 -8.47
CA GLY A 150 7.73 -3.12 -9.31
C GLY A 150 6.42 -2.68 -8.64
N PRO A 151 5.55 -1.97 -9.36
CA PRO A 151 4.23 -1.60 -8.85
C PRO A 151 3.36 -2.85 -8.66
N HIS A 152 3.07 -3.18 -7.41
CA HIS A 152 2.25 -4.29 -6.95
C HIS A 152 2.75 -5.71 -7.32
N GLY A 153 4.03 -5.89 -7.69
CA GLY A 153 4.52 -7.18 -8.18
C GLY A 153 5.07 -8.14 -7.15
N CYS A 154 5.09 -7.78 -5.88
CA CYS A 154 5.33 -8.74 -4.82
C CYS A 154 4.04 -9.40 -4.33
N GLY A 155 4.17 -10.60 -3.77
CA GLY A 155 3.06 -11.34 -3.16
C GLY A 155 3.01 -12.79 -3.60
N ILE A 156 1.83 -13.38 -3.54
CA ILE A 156 1.64 -14.79 -3.89
C ILE A 156 1.24 -14.92 -5.36
N ALA A 157 2.02 -15.65 -6.14
CA ALA A 157 1.68 -16.00 -7.51
C ALA A 157 0.38 -16.82 -7.56
N PRO A 158 -0.48 -16.65 -8.59
CA PRO A 158 -0.31 -15.74 -9.73
C PRO A 158 -0.91 -14.34 -9.49
N SER A 159 -1.52 -14.09 -8.34
CA SER A 159 -2.26 -12.86 -8.09
C SER A 159 -1.35 -11.66 -7.86
N TYR A 160 -0.29 -11.81 -7.06
CA TYR A 160 0.55 -10.72 -6.57
C TYR A 160 -0.31 -9.59 -5.95
N GLY A 161 0.15 -8.33 -5.93
CA GLY A 161 -0.68 -7.18 -5.51
C GLY A 161 -0.07 -6.29 -4.43
N TYR A 162 1.19 -6.48 -4.06
CA TYR A 162 1.85 -5.78 -2.95
C TYR A 162 3.15 -5.12 -3.40
N ASP A 163 3.51 -4.03 -2.73
CA ASP A 163 4.66 -3.17 -3.10
C ASP A 163 5.78 -3.21 -2.06
N TYR A 164 5.45 -3.60 -0.82
CA TYR A 164 6.39 -3.59 0.29
C TYR A 164 6.25 -4.85 1.13
N LEU A 165 7.36 -5.31 1.67
CA LEU A 165 7.41 -6.48 2.52
C LEU A 165 8.52 -6.39 3.56
N VAL A 166 8.33 -7.18 4.61
CA VAL A 166 9.39 -7.61 5.54
C VAL A 166 9.38 -9.12 5.61
N SER A 167 10.53 -9.71 5.87
CA SER A 167 10.67 -11.17 5.87
C SER A 167 11.71 -11.63 6.88
N SER A 168 11.70 -12.94 7.14
CA SER A 168 12.80 -13.63 7.79
C SER A 168 14.04 -13.71 6.88
N PRO A 169 15.27 -13.80 7.42
CA PRO A 169 16.51 -13.83 6.63
C PRO A 169 16.59 -14.92 5.56
N ASN A 170 15.89 -16.04 5.77
CA ASN A 170 15.87 -17.20 4.89
C ASN A 170 14.61 -17.30 4.02
N ALA A 171 13.78 -16.24 3.97
CA ALA A 171 12.59 -16.25 3.15
C ALA A 171 12.93 -16.17 1.66
N VAL A 172 12.21 -16.95 0.85
CA VAL A 172 12.18 -16.78 -0.60
C VAL A 172 11.08 -15.78 -0.93
N ILE A 173 11.47 -14.67 -1.55
CA ILE A 173 10.53 -13.62 -1.96
C ILE A 173 10.00 -13.97 -3.35
N SER A 174 8.68 -13.89 -3.51
CA SER A 174 8.02 -14.07 -4.80
C SER A 174 7.73 -12.70 -5.42
N VAL A 175 8.37 -12.48 -6.57
CA VAL A 175 8.25 -11.28 -7.39
C VAL A 175 7.64 -11.68 -8.73
N SER A 176 6.84 -10.81 -9.33
CA SER A 176 6.27 -11.05 -10.64
C SER A 176 7.32 -10.95 -11.74
N ASP A 177 7.47 -12.02 -12.50
CA ASP A 177 8.33 -12.06 -13.69
C ASP A 177 7.59 -11.62 -14.97
N ASP A 178 6.27 -11.40 -14.91
CA ASP A 178 5.44 -11.06 -16.06
C ASP A 178 4.40 -9.98 -15.72
N PHE A 179 4.69 -8.76 -16.19
CA PHE A 179 3.83 -7.60 -16.08
C PHE A 179 2.88 -7.50 -17.27
N TYR A 180 1.70 -6.95 -16.99
CA TYR A 180 0.60 -6.81 -17.91
C TYR A 180 0.33 -5.33 -18.14
N CYS A 181 0.02 -5.01 -19.38
CA CYS A 181 -0.45 -3.72 -19.78
C CYS A 181 -1.93 -3.78 -20.15
N PHE A 182 -2.69 -2.81 -19.63
CA PHE A 182 -3.97 -2.45 -20.20
C PHE A 182 -3.77 -1.51 -21.40
N ASP A 183 -4.07 -2.01 -22.58
CA ASP A 183 -3.82 -1.32 -23.86
C ASP A 183 -5.01 -0.44 -24.32
N ARG A 184 -4.77 0.41 -25.32
CA ARG A 184 -5.82 1.26 -25.92
C ARG A 184 -6.93 0.50 -26.64
N SER A 185 -6.76 -0.81 -26.86
CA SER A 185 -7.79 -1.69 -27.41
C SER A 185 -8.64 -2.34 -26.31
N SER A 186 -8.49 -1.88 -25.06
CA SER A 186 -9.15 -2.40 -23.88
C SER A 186 -8.82 -3.87 -23.61
N ARG A 187 -7.54 -4.25 -23.71
CA ARG A 187 -7.07 -5.63 -23.47
C ARG A 187 -5.97 -5.67 -22.42
N CYS A 188 -5.96 -6.73 -21.63
CA CYS A 188 -4.87 -7.05 -20.72
C CYS A 188 -3.83 -7.93 -21.44
N THR A 189 -2.72 -7.33 -21.85
CA THR A 189 -1.65 -8.00 -22.63
C THR A 189 -0.36 -8.08 -21.82
N SER A 190 0.32 -9.22 -21.84
CA SER A 190 1.64 -9.34 -21.19
C SER A 190 2.67 -8.50 -21.95
N CYS A 191 3.57 -7.84 -21.23
CA CYS A 191 4.74 -7.20 -21.80
C CYS A 191 6.06 -7.77 -21.27
N GLY A 192 6.03 -8.83 -20.46
CA GLY A 192 7.21 -9.41 -19.85
C GLY A 192 7.71 -8.56 -18.69
N THR A 193 8.90 -7.96 -18.81
CA THR A 193 9.51 -7.21 -17.69
C THR A 193 8.83 -5.86 -17.47
N TYR A 194 9.00 -5.31 -16.27
CA TYR A 194 8.48 -3.98 -15.93
C TYR A 194 9.03 -2.89 -16.88
N GLU A 195 10.32 -2.93 -17.23
CA GLU A 195 10.94 -1.98 -18.17
C GLU A 195 10.29 -2.07 -19.55
N SER A 196 9.92 -3.27 -19.98
CA SER A 196 9.26 -3.50 -21.26
C SER A 196 7.86 -2.89 -21.27
N CYS A 197 7.11 -3.01 -20.16
CA CYS A 197 5.85 -2.30 -19.97
C CYS A 197 6.02 -0.77 -19.99
N VAL A 198 7.08 -0.24 -19.35
CA VAL A 198 7.36 1.20 -19.32
C VAL A 198 7.66 1.73 -20.72
N ASN A 199 8.43 0.98 -21.52
CA ASN A 199 8.67 1.33 -22.93
C ASN A 199 7.35 1.34 -23.73
N ALA A 200 6.46 0.37 -23.50
CA ALA A 200 5.14 0.34 -24.13
C ALA A 200 4.25 1.54 -23.72
N MET A 201 4.42 2.10 -22.52
CA MET A 201 3.76 3.35 -22.13
C MET A 201 4.30 4.55 -22.91
N TYR A 202 5.63 4.63 -23.10
CA TYR A 202 6.26 5.69 -23.88
C TYR A 202 5.74 5.71 -25.33
N ASP A 203 5.62 4.53 -25.94
CA ASP A 203 5.08 4.33 -27.28
C ASP A 203 3.56 4.52 -27.38
N GLN A 204 2.90 4.98 -26.30
CA GLN A 204 1.47 5.23 -26.21
C GLN A 204 0.59 3.99 -26.47
N VAL A 205 1.18 2.79 -26.43
CA VAL A 205 0.47 1.51 -26.55
C VAL A 205 -0.18 1.15 -25.22
N CYS A 206 0.54 1.41 -24.13
CA CYS A 206 0.13 1.07 -22.79
C CYS A 206 -0.49 2.25 -22.02
N ILE A 207 -1.62 2.01 -21.36
CA ILE A 207 -2.29 2.99 -20.51
C ILE A 207 -1.86 2.78 -19.04
N THR A 208 -1.99 1.55 -18.56
CA THR A 208 -1.74 1.20 -17.15
C THR A 208 -0.99 -0.12 -17.05
N ILE A 209 0.00 -0.19 -16.17
CA ILE A 209 0.80 -1.39 -15.89
C ILE A 209 0.24 -2.09 -14.64
N TYR A 210 0.13 -3.41 -14.72
CA TYR A 210 -0.32 -4.30 -13.66
C TYR A 210 0.71 -5.42 -13.48
N ALA A 211 0.99 -5.83 -12.25
CA ALA A 211 1.96 -6.89 -12.02
C ALA A 211 1.46 -8.32 -12.30
N SER A 212 0.19 -8.48 -12.66
CA SER A 212 -0.34 -9.76 -13.05
C SER A 212 -1.56 -9.59 -13.94
N LYS A 213 -1.86 -10.63 -14.72
CA LYS A 213 -3.09 -10.71 -15.48
C LYS A 213 -4.33 -10.56 -14.58
N TYR A 214 -4.28 -11.20 -13.41
CA TYR A 214 -5.37 -11.16 -12.44
C TYR A 214 -5.66 -9.73 -11.99
N LEU A 215 -4.63 -8.96 -11.63
CA LEU A 215 -4.78 -7.56 -11.21
C LEU A 215 -5.32 -6.69 -12.33
N CYS A 216 -4.84 -6.87 -13.56
CA CYS A 216 -5.36 -6.14 -14.72
C CYS A 216 -6.85 -6.42 -14.91
N CYS A 217 -7.25 -7.68 -14.92
CA CYS A 217 -8.65 -8.07 -15.13
C CYS A 217 -9.58 -7.69 -13.98
N GLN A 218 -9.06 -7.62 -12.75
CA GLN A 218 -9.82 -7.15 -11.60
C GLN A 218 -10.05 -5.65 -11.65
N ALA A 219 -9.05 -4.88 -12.07
CA ALA A 219 -9.14 -3.43 -12.18
C ALA A 219 -9.96 -2.97 -13.41
N GLU A 220 -9.89 -3.74 -14.51
CA GLU A 220 -10.52 -3.42 -15.79
C GLU A 220 -11.58 -4.47 -16.18
N PRO A 221 -12.75 -4.48 -15.53
CA PRO A 221 -13.79 -5.45 -15.82
C PRO A 221 -14.29 -5.31 -17.26
N GLY A 222 -14.24 -6.39 -18.02
CA GLY A 222 -14.61 -6.43 -19.44
C GLY A 222 -13.45 -6.21 -20.41
N ALA A 223 -12.22 -6.06 -19.92
CA ALA A 223 -11.04 -6.05 -20.77
C ALA A 223 -10.89 -7.39 -21.53
N GLY A 224 -10.43 -7.31 -22.78
CA GLY A 224 -10.09 -8.48 -23.58
C GLY A 224 -8.97 -9.30 -22.96
N TYR A 225 -8.99 -10.61 -23.22
CA TYR A 225 -8.12 -11.63 -22.63
C TYR A 225 -8.32 -11.90 -21.13
N CYS A 226 -9.30 -11.29 -20.48
CA CYS A 226 -9.72 -11.67 -19.14
C CYS A 226 -10.60 -12.94 -19.15
N PRO A 227 -10.50 -13.79 -18.12
CA PRO A 227 -11.31 -15.00 -17.99
C PRO A 227 -12.79 -14.71 -17.77
#